data_AF-A0A661PQD4-F1
#
_entry.id   AF-A0A661PQD4-F1
#
_cell.length_a   1.000
_cell.length_b   1.000
_cell.length_c   1.000
_cell.angle_alpha   90.00
_cell.angle_beta   90.00
_cell.angle_gamma   90.00
#
_symmetry.space_group_name_H-M   'P 1'
#
loop_
_entity.id
_entity.type
_entity.pdbx_description
1 polymer ?
#
loop_
_entity_poly.entity_id
_entity_poly.type
_entity_poly.pdbx_seq_one_letter_code
_entity_poly.pdbx_strand_id
1 'polypeptide(L)' 'GITVSKKVGNAVRRNRLKRLIREFFRLHKALFLPGMDYSLVVKRNCSLNCLDDVDRELSPLLSRIRKSGNCKKNASAC' A
#
# COMPACT_ATOMS: atom_id res chain seq x y z
N GLY A 1 -5.45 -6.65 4.19
CA GLY A 1 -4.20 -7.25 4.71
C GLY A 1 -2.98 -6.66 4.02
N ILE A 2 -1.85 -6.53 4.72
CA ILE A 2 -0.59 -6.03 4.12
C ILE A 2 0.37 -7.21 3.88
N THR A 3 0.68 -7.48 2.62
CA THR A 3 1.58 -8.56 2.21
C THR A 3 2.90 -7.99 1.74
N VAL A 4 3.95 -8.20 2.54
CA VAL A 4 5.32 -7.75 2.21
C VAL A 4 6.11 -8.96 1.75
N SER A 5 6.60 -8.92 0.51
CA SER A 5 7.43 -10.00 -0.02
C SER A 5 8.72 -10.16 0.80
N LYS A 6 9.19 -11.40 0.99
CA LYS A 6 10.46 -11.69 1.67
C LYS A 6 11.67 -11.01 1.00
N LYS A 7 11.54 -10.69 -0.30
CA LYS A 7 12.57 -10.07 -1.13
C LYS A 7 12.84 -8.59 -0.85
N VAL A 8 11.99 -7.90 -0.07
CA VAL A 8 12.11 -6.45 0.22
C VAL A 8 13.27 -6.12 1.18
N GLY A 9 13.75 -7.10 1.95
CA GLY A 9 14.94 -6.98 2.80
C GLY A 9 14.72 -7.33 4.27
N ASN A 10 15.56 -6.74 5.14
CA ASN A 10 15.62 -7.03 6.58
C ASN A 10 14.28 -6.84 7.32
N ALA A 11 14.13 -7.54 8.46
CA ALA A 11 12.93 -7.46 9.30
C ALA A 11 12.58 -6.01 9.69
N VAL A 12 13.58 -5.18 9.98
CA VAL A 12 13.40 -3.76 10.33
C VAL A 12 12.80 -2.97 9.15
N ARG A 13 13.31 -3.16 7.92
CA ARG A 13 12.74 -2.51 6.73
C ARG A 13 11.31 -2.95 6.47
N ARG A 14 11.01 -4.25 6.60
CA ARG A 14 9.63 -4.78 6.47
C ARG A 14 8.69 -4.20 7.54
N ASN A 15 9.15 -4.07 8.78
CA ASN A 15 8.35 -3.48 9.86
C ASN A 15 8.13 -1.98 9.66
N ARG A 16 9.13 -1.25 9.16
CA ARG A 16 9.02 0.17 8.80
C ARG A 16 8.01 0.37 7.68
N LEU A 17 8.08 -0.41 6.60
CA LEU A 17 7.07 -0.39 5.52
C LEU A 17 5.66 -0.67 6.05
N LYS A 18 5.49 -1.70 6.88
CA LYS A 18 4.19 -1.98 7.51
C LYS A 18 3.72 -0.84 8.43
N ARG A 19 4.63 -0.08 9.05
CA ARG A 19 4.28 1.11 9.84
C ARG A 19 3.83 2.25 8.92
N LEU A 20 4.62 2.61 7.91
CA LEU A 20 4.29 3.67 6.94
C LEU A 20 2.96 3.40 6.23
N ILE A 21 2.75 2.17 5.76
CA ILE A 21 1.50 1.80 5.08
C ILE A 21 0.31 1.93 6.05
N ARG A 22 0.44 1.46 7.30
CA ARG A 22 -0.64 1.61 8.30
C ARG A 22 -0.92 3.08 8.62
N GLU A 23 0.10 3.91 8.66
CA GLU A 23 -0.03 5.35 8.89
C GLU A 23 -0.72 6.05 7.72
N PHE A 24 -0.34 5.71 6.49
CA PHE A 24 -1.03 6.12 5.26
C PHE A 24 -2.52 5.71 5.31
N PHE A 25 -2.83 4.46 5.66
CA PHE A 25 -4.21 4.00 5.83
C PHE A 25 -4.98 4.77 6.91
N ARG A 26 -4.30 5.19 7.99
CA ARG A 26 -4.92 5.97 9.07
C ARG A 26 -5.29 7.37 8.59
N LEU A 27 -4.42 8.02 7.82
CA LEU A 27 -4.66 9.36 7.27
C LEU A 27 -5.73 9.34 6.17
N HIS A 28 -5.68 8.33 5.30
CA HIS A 28 -6.60 8.19 4.16
C HIS A 28 -7.83 7.34 4.46
N LYS A 29 -8.14 7.09 5.74
CA LYS A 29 -9.26 6.23 6.15
C LYS A 29 -10.59 6.69 5.53
N ALA A 30 -10.77 8.00 5.36
CA ALA A 30 -11.94 8.60 4.72
C ALA A 30 -12.08 8.26 3.22
N LEU A 31 -10.99 7.91 2.54
CA LEU A 31 -10.98 7.50 1.13
C LEU A 31 -11.29 6.00 0.95
N PHE A 32 -11.19 5.21 2.02
CA PHE A 32 -11.44 3.77 1.97
C PHE A 32 -12.89 3.48 2.36
N LEU A 33 -13.63 2.88 1.42
CA LEU A 33 -15.03 2.52 1.61
C LEU A 33 -15.15 1.36 2.62
N PRO A 34 -16.09 1.42 3.57
CA PRO A 34 -16.36 0.30 4.46
C PRO A 34 -16.85 -0.92 3.66
N GLY A 35 -16.35 -2.12 3.99
CA GLY A 35 -16.71 -3.37 3.32
C GLY A 35 -15.77 -3.83 2.20
N MET A 36 -14.63 -3.16 2.02
CA MET A 36 -13.65 -3.49 0.99
C MET A 36 -12.39 -4.14 1.59
N ASP A 37 -12.00 -5.29 1.05
CA ASP A 37 -10.75 -5.98 1.41
C ASP A 37 -9.57 -5.46 0.59
N TYR A 38 -8.76 -4.59 1.21
CA TYR A 38 -7.55 -4.08 0.59
C TYR A 38 -6.37 -5.03 0.82
N SER A 39 -5.81 -5.58 -0.27
CA SER A 39 -4.56 -6.34 -0.23
C SER A 39 -3.44 -5.55 -0.90
N LEU A 40 -2.48 -5.10 -0.10
CA LEU A 40 -1.32 -4.36 -0.59
C LEU A 40 -0.13 -5.30 -0.70
N VAL A 41 0.44 -5.41 -1.91
CA VAL A 41 1.63 -6.22 -2.18
C VAL A 41 2.80 -5.30 -2.46
N VAL A 42 3.80 -5.32 -1.57
CA VAL A 42 5.04 -4.56 -1.76
C VAL A 42 6.03 -5.43 -2.54
N LYS A 43 6.50 -4.96 -3.71
CA LYS A 43 7.51 -5.64 -4.53
C LYS A 43 8.92 -5.19 -4.13
N ARG A 44 9.91 -5.81 -4.77
CA ARG A 44 11.33 -5.83 -4.36
C ARG A 44 12.03 -4.47 -4.52
N ASN A 45 11.48 -3.55 -5.33
CA ASN A 45 12.16 -2.33 -5.74
C ASN A 45 11.59 -1.07 -5.07
N CYS A 46 10.75 -1.23 -4.04
CA CYS A 46 10.20 -0.11 -3.31
C CYS A 46 11.28 0.56 -2.44
N SER A 47 11.88 1.63 -2.96
CA SER A 47 12.72 2.58 -2.23
C SER A 47 11.89 3.55 -1.41
N LEU A 48 10.91 3.04 -0.65
CA LEU A 48 10.05 3.86 0.21
C LEU A 48 10.77 4.12 1.53
N ASN A 49 11.27 5.34 1.71
CA ASN A 49 11.98 5.74 2.93
C ASN A 49 11.11 6.63 3.83
N CYS A 50 10.21 7.39 3.21
CA CYS A 50 9.31 8.35 3.83
C CYS A 50 7.84 8.05 3.49
N LEU A 51 6.92 8.65 4.26
CA LEU A 51 5.48 8.54 4.02
C LEU A 51 5.08 9.17 2.67
N ASP A 52 5.70 10.31 2.30
CA ASP A 52 5.45 10.99 1.02
C ASP A 52 5.72 10.10 -0.19
N ASP A 53 6.78 9.28 -0.13
CA ASP A 53 7.08 8.31 -1.19
C ASP A 53 5.94 7.29 -1.35
N VAL A 54 5.34 6.87 -0.22
CA VAL A 54 4.20 5.94 -0.21
C VAL A 54 2.98 6.63 -0.80
N ASP A 55 2.71 7.87 -0.41
CA ASP A 55 1.61 8.66 -0.95
C ASP A 55 1.73 8.84 -2.46
N ARG A 56 2.92 9.20 -2.95
CA ARG A 56 3.19 9.42 -4.38
C ARG A 56 2.98 8.16 -5.22
N GLU A 57 3.40 7.00 -4.71
CA GLU A 57 3.23 5.72 -5.40
C GLU A 57 1.79 5.19 -5.28
N LEU A 58 1.16 5.35 -4.13
CA LEU A 58 -0.12 4.71 -3.82
C LEU A 58 -1.33 5.53 -4.25
N SER A 59 -1.24 6.87 -4.24
CA SER A 59 -2.29 7.78 -4.71
C SER A 59 -2.76 7.51 -6.16
N PRO A 60 -1.87 7.38 -7.16
CA PRO A 60 -2.29 7.06 -8.53
C PRO A 60 -2.90 5.65 -8.64
N LEU A 61 -2.48 4.69 -7.80
CA LEU A 61 -3.09 3.37 -7.76
C LEU A 61 -4.52 3.42 -7.19
N LEU A 62 -4.75 4.20 -6.14
CA LEU A 62 -6.08 4.37 -5.54
C LEU A 62 -7.08 5.01 -6.51
N SER A 63 -6.65 6.01 -7.29
CA SER A 63 -7.51 6.63 -8.30
C SER A 63 -7.90 5.66 -9.42
N ARG A 64 -6.99 4.77 -9.83
CA ARG A 64 -7.27 3.69 -10.80
C ARG A 64 -8.21 2.63 -10.23
N ILE A 65 -8.08 2.31 -8.94
CA ILE A 65 -8.96 1.33 -8.27
C ILE A 65 -10.42 1.80 -8.32
N ARG A 66 -10.70 3.09 -8.07
CA ARG A 66 -12.06 3.67 -8.14
C ARG A 66 -12.72 3.55 -9.51
N LYS A 67 -11.95 3.60 -10.60
CA LYS A 67 -12.50 3.62 -11.98
C LYS A 67 -12.83 2.24 -12.54
N SER A 68 -12.24 1.17 -12.00
CA SER A 68 -12.51 -0.18 -12.48
C SER A 68 -13.48 -0.85 -11.51
N GLY A 69 -14.72 -1.12 -11.93
CA GLY A 69 -15.61 -1.98 -11.15
C GLY A 69 -15.09 -3.41 -11.22
N ASN A 70 -14.34 -3.88 -10.21
CA ASN A 70 -14.11 -5.31 -10.06
C ASN A 70 -13.72 -5.71 -8.62
N CYS A 71 -14.29 -6.83 -8.18
CA CYS A 71 -14.46 -7.33 -6.82
C CYS A 71 -13.16 -7.76 -6.08
N LYS A 72 -12.00 -7.78 -6.74
CA LYS A 72 -10.69 -8.00 -6.07
C LYS A 72 -9.66 -7.02 -6.59
N LYS A 73 -9.23 -6.09 -5.73
CA LYS A 73 -8.30 -5.00 -6.08
C LYS A 73 -6.96 -5.24 -5.42
N ASN A 74 -5.98 -5.66 -6.22
CA ASN A 74 -4.60 -5.83 -5.78
C ASN A 74 -3.81 -4.57 -6.13
N ALA A 75 -3.37 -3.83 -5.11
CA ALA A 75 -2.42 -2.75 -5.29
C ALA A 75 -1.01 -3.34 -5.17
N SER A 76 -0.29 -3.45 -6.29
CA SER A 76 1.15 -3.70 -6.25
C SER A 76 1.87 -2.36 -6.29
N ALA A 77 2.49 -1.98 -5.18
CA ALA A 77 3.52 -0.95 -5.19
C ALA A 77 4.83 -1.58 -5.68
N CYS A 78 5.74 -0.75 -6.20
CA CYS A 78 7.01 -1.12 -6.81
C CYS A 78 7.98 -1.90 -5.89
#